data_AF-A0A3E0TT48-F1
#
_entry.id   AF-A0A3E0TT48-F1
#
_cell.length_a   1.000
_cell.length_b   1.000
_cell.length_c   1.000
_cell.angle_alpha   90.00
_cell.angle_beta   90.00
_cell.angle_gamma   90.00
#
_symmetry.space_group_name_H-M   'P 1'
#
loop_
_entity.id
_entity.type
_entity.pdbx_description
1 polymer ?
#
loop_
_entity_poly.entity_id
_entity_poly.type
_entity_poly.pdbx_seq_one_letter_code
_entity_poly.pdbx_strand_id
1 'polypeptide(L)'
;MGDFVKGNQLDYLPDEVRQGVYLHRAIDKFTDHHPQVTALKSLLSPARKRFAGIINDIVFDHLLARQWRHFSDISLNEFAQLRYQELADYQAHMPEKMVIMVNRMIAGDWLVGYQMPSSIGGAINGVSRRIRFENKLSGAAQEVMPAMAHYEQAFVAFFPELMSFVEQEALTLSERYKLR
;
A
#
# COMPACT_ATOMS: atom_id res chain seq x y z
N MET A 1 10.52 0.03 -2.23
CA MET A 1 11.70 -0.82 -1.89
C MET A 1 11.33 -2.05 -1.05
N GLY A 2 10.39 -1.96 -0.10
CA GLY A 2 10.03 -3.05 0.84
C GLY A 2 9.90 -4.46 0.22
N ASP A 3 9.08 -4.61 -0.81
CA ASP A 3 8.86 -5.89 -1.51
C ASP A 3 9.97 -6.29 -2.49
N PHE A 4 10.76 -5.31 -2.92
CA PHE A 4 11.80 -5.46 -3.93
C PHE A 4 13.15 -5.86 -3.34
N VAL A 5 13.34 -5.67 -2.02
CA VAL A 5 14.59 -5.93 -1.32
C VAL A 5 14.39 -7.10 -0.36
N LYS A 6 15.11 -8.20 -0.59
CA LYS A 6 15.01 -9.43 0.21
C LYS A 6 16.36 -9.84 0.80
N GLY A 7 16.34 -10.37 2.02
CA GLY A 7 17.51 -10.96 2.67
C GLY A 7 18.67 -9.98 2.84
N ASN A 8 19.88 -10.44 2.49
CA ASN A 8 21.15 -9.72 2.62
C ASN A 8 21.26 -8.43 1.77
N GLN A 9 20.29 -8.13 0.91
CA GLN A 9 20.27 -6.89 0.13
C GLN A 9 20.03 -5.65 1.00
N LEU A 10 19.49 -5.82 2.21
CA LEU A 10 19.25 -4.73 3.15
C LEU A 10 20.54 -4.07 3.62
N ASP A 11 21.61 -4.85 3.76
CA ASP A 11 22.90 -4.41 4.32
C ASP A 11 23.62 -3.41 3.41
N TYR A 12 23.27 -3.39 2.11
CA TYR A 12 23.84 -2.50 1.11
C TYR A 12 22.98 -1.26 0.82
N LEU A 13 21.83 -1.13 1.48
CA LEU A 13 20.99 0.06 1.34
C LEU A 13 21.48 1.20 2.24
N PRO A 14 21.32 2.46 1.80
CA PRO A 14 21.44 3.61 2.70
C PRO A 14 20.53 3.43 3.92
N ASP A 15 20.96 3.92 5.08
CA ASP A 15 20.28 3.67 6.35
C ASP A 15 18.83 4.17 6.35
N GLU A 16 18.57 5.33 5.75
CA GLU A 16 17.22 5.90 5.59
C GLU A 16 16.30 4.98 4.78
N VAL A 17 16.82 4.41 3.69
CA VAL A 17 16.08 3.46 2.85
C VAL A 17 15.83 2.17 3.61
N ARG A 18 16.81 1.71 4.40
CA ARG A 18 16.70 0.51 5.23
C ARG A 18 15.62 0.70 6.32
N GLN A 19 15.61 1.84 6.99
CA GLN A 19 14.57 2.22 7.96
C GLN A 19 13.19 2.21 7.30
N GLY A 20 13.06 2.80 6.10
CA GLY A 20 11.83 2.74 5.32
C GLY A 20 11.37 1.31 5.02
N VAL A 21 12.28 0.39 4.71
CA VAL A 21 11.94 -1.04 4.51
C VAL A 21 11.48 -1.71 5.80
N TYR A 22 12.10 -1.41 6.95
CA TYR A 22 11.64 -1.94 8.24
C TYR A 22 10.27 -1.42 8.61
N LEU A 23 10.05 -0.11 8.49
CA LEU A 23 8.76 0.52 8.75
C LEU A 23 7.66 -0.07 7.87
N HIS A 24 7.93 -0.23 6.56
CA HIS A 24 7.02 -0.89 5.62
C HIS A 24 6.59 -2.28 6.11
N ARG A 25 7.54 -3.13 6.51
CA ARG A 25 7.23 -4.49 7.00
C ARG A 25 6.48 -4.49 8.33
N ALA A 26 6.74 -3.51 9.19
CA ALA A 26 6.00 -3.32 10.42
C ALA A 26 4.54 -2.94 10.14
N ILE A 27 4.31 -2.03 9.19
CA ILE A 27 2.97 -1.65 8.71
C ILE A 27 2.23 -2.87 8.15
N ASP A 28 2.86 -3.64 7.26
CA ASP A 28 2.26 -4.85 6.68
C ASP A 28 1.85 -5.82 7.79
N LYS A 29 2.77 -6.10 8.72
CA LYS A 29 2.50 -7.01 9.85
C LYS A 29 1.35 -6.50 10.72
N PHE A 30 1.33 -5.23 11.07
CA PHE A 30 0.27 -4.64 11.88
C PHE A 30 -1.09 -4.77 11.17
N THR A 31 -1.13 -4.42 9.89
CA THR A 31 -2.33 -4.46 9.04
C THR A 31 -2.87 -5.88 8.89
N ASP A 32 -2.01 -6.84 8.55
CA ASP A 32 -2.37 -8.25 8.30
C ASP A 32 -2.91 -8.97 9.53
N HIS A 33 -2.56 -8.52 10.74
CA HIS A 33 -3.02 -9.11 11.99
C HIS A 33 -4.18 -8.32 12.62
N HIS A 34 -4.56 -7.18 12.06
CA HIS A 34 -5.58 -6.32 12.65
C HIS A 34 -6.97 -6.98 12.56
N PRO A 35 -7.77 -7.05 13.65
CA PRO A 35 -9.07 -7.72 13.64
C PRO A 35 -10.04 -7.18 12.59
N GLN A 36 -10.08 -5.86 12.38
CA GLN A 36 -10.95 -5.24 11.37
C GLN A 36 -10.56 -5.66 9.95
N VAL A 37 -9.25 -5.81 9.68
CA VAL A 37 -8.73 -6.15 8.35
C VAL A 37 -8.91 -7.64 8.08
N THR A 38 -8.61 -8.49 9.05
CA THR A 38 -8.76 -9.94 8.93
C THR A 38 -10.22 -10.37 8.76
N ALA A 39 -11.17 -9.65 9.36
CA ALA A 39 -12.60 -9.89 9.20
C ALA A 39 -13.09 -9.74 7.74
N LEU A 40 -12.50 -8.81 6.96
CA LEU A 40 -12.87 -8.56 5.56
C LEU A 40 -12.68 -9.79 4.66
N LYS A 41 -11.78 -10.70 5.03
CA LYS A 41 -11.57 -11.97 4.31
C LYS A 41 -12.86 -12.80 4.21
N SER A 42 -13.78 -12.67 5.16
CA SER A 42 -15.05 -13.40 5.13
C SER A 42 -15.99 -12.95 4.00
N LEU A 43 -15.82 -11.73 3.49
CA LEU A 43 -16.63 -11.12 2.43
C LEU A 43 -16.29 -11.66 1.03
N LEU A 44 -15.15 -12.34 0.90
CA LEU A 44 -14.64 -12.86 -0.37
C LEU A 44 -14.99 -14.33 -0.56
N SER A 45 -15.19 -14.72 -1.82
CA SER A 45 -15.40 -16.12 -2.19
C SER A 45 -14.19 -16.99 -1.83
N PRO A 46 -14.37 -18.31 -1.61
CA PRO A 46 -13.25 -19.21 -1.30
C PRO A 46 -12.09 -19.12 -2.29
N ALA A 47 -12.37 -18.86 -3.57
CA ALA A 47 -11.36 -18.69 -4.61
C ALA A 47 -10.50 -17.43 -4.46
N ARG A 48 -11.03 -16.41 -3.76
CA ARG A 48 -10.41 -15.08 -3.61
C ARG A 48 -9.90 -14.77 -2.20
N LYS A 49 -10.31 -15.54 -1.18
CA LYS A 49 -9.82 -15.39 0.21
C LYS A 49 -8.31 -15.38 0.38
N ARG A 50 -7.57 -16.11 -0.48
CA ARG A 50 -6.10 -16.12 -0.46
C ARG A 50 -5.46 -14.82 -0.96
N PHE A 51 -6.23 -13.97 -1.63
CA PHE A 51 -5.81 -12.66 -2.12
C PHE A 51 -6.40 -11.52 -1.28
N ALA A 52 -6.97 -11.81 -0.11
CA ALA A 52 -7.62 -10.81 0.72
C ALA A 52 -6.70 -9.63 1.07
N GLY A 53 -5.43 -9.87 1.40
CA GLY A 53 -4.46 -8.79 1.64
C GLY A 53 -4.35 -7.83 0.45
N ILE A 54 -4.02 -8.37 -0.73
CA ILE A 54 -3.93 -7.57 -1.98
C ILE A 54 -5.22 -6.79 -2.27
N ILE A 55 -6.38 -7.42 -2.06
CA ILE A 55 -7.67 -6.77 -2.28
C ILE A 55 -7.88 -5.64 -1.27
N ASN A 56 -7.63 -5.91 0.01
CA ASN A 56 -7.75 -4.94 1.09
C ASN A 56 -6.83 -3.74 0.85
N ASP A 57 -5.57 -3.96 0.47
CA ASP A 57 -4.60 -2.89 0.18
C ASP A 57 -5.13 -1.93 -0.89
N ILE A 58 -5.59 -2.47 -2.02
CA ILE A 58 -6.13 -1.67 -3.14
C ILE A 58 -7.40 -0.91 -2.71
N VAL A 59 -8.26 -1.53 -1.91
CA VAL A 59 -9.48 -0.89 -1.44
C VAL A 59 -9.16 0.20 -0.42
N PHE A 60 -8.19 -0.03 0.47
CA PHE A 60 -7.77 0.95 1.47
C PHE A 60 -7.03 2.12 0.81
N ASP A 61 -6.22 1.89 -0.23
CA ASP A 61 -5.64 2.96 -1.05
C ASP A 61 -6.74 3.83 -1.68
N HIS A 62 -7.79 3.21 -2.23
CA HIS A 62 -8.95 3.95 -2.73
C HIS A 62 -9.63 4.76 -1.63
N LEU A 63 -9.92 4.15 -0.49
CA LEU A 63 -10.61 4.81 0.62
C LEU A 63 -9.79 5.95 1.20
N LEU A 64 -8.48 5.79 1.34
CA LEU A 64 -7.55 6.82 1.78
C LEU A 64 -7.51 7.98 0.78
N ALA A 65 -7.33 7.71 -0.51
CA ALA A 65 -7.31 8.74 -1.54
C ALA A 65 -8.63 9.53 -1.59
N ARG A 66 -9.77 8.82 -1.49
CA ARG A 66 -11.12 9.40 -1.48
C ARG A 66 -11.39 10.25 -0.24
N GLN A 67 -10.86 9.84 0.91
CA GLN A 67 -11.08 10.49 2.22
C GLN A 67 -9.88 11.37 2.66
N TRP A 68 -8.96 11.68 1.75
CA TRP A 68 -7.66 12.28 2.05
C TRP A 68 -7.73 13.52 2.96
N ARG A 69 -8.72 14.38 2.75
CA ARG A 69 -8.92 15.62 3.52
C ARG A 69 -9.18 15.40 5.01
N HIS A 70 -9.54 14.19 5.43
CA HIS A 70 -9.69 13.86 6.85
C HIS A 70 -8.36 13.57 7.55
N PHE A 71 -7.30 13.29 6.78
CA PHE A 71 -6.01 12.82 7.31
C PHE A 71 -4.86 13.78 7.00
N SER A 72 -5.08 14.76 6.12
CA SER A 72 -4.03 15.68 5.71
C SER A 72 -4.59 17.04 5.30
N ASP A 73 -3.89 18.10 5.69
CA ASP A 73 -4.21 19.48 5.31
C ASP A 73 -3.75 19.82 3.89
N ILE A 74 -2.71 19.16 3.38
CA ILE A 74 -2.25 19.31 2.00
C ILE A 74 -3.15 18.52 1.05
N SER A 75 -3.34 19.00 -0.18
CA SER A 75 -4.15 18.26 -1.15
C SER A 75 -3.46 16.97 -1.59
N LEU A 76 -4.24 15.96 -1.98
CA LEU A 76 -3.70 14.71 -2.52
C LEU A 76 -2.84 14.96 -3.76
N ASN A 77 -3.20 15.96 -4.58
CA ASN A 77 -2.43 16.31 -5.77
C ASN A 77 -1.05 16.86 -5.40
N GLU A 78 -0.98 17.82 -4.48
CA GLU A 78 0.30 18.36 -3.99
C GLU A 78 1.16 17.26 -3.37
N PHE A 79 0.57 16.43 -2.52
CA PHE A 79 1.25 15.27 -1.95
C PHE A 79 1.79 14.33 -3.04
N ALA A 80 0.95 13.95 -4.01
CA ALA A 80 1.33 13.03 -5.08
C ALA A 80 2.48 13.58 -5.93
N GLN A 81 2.43 14.86 -6.34
CA GLN A 81 3.51 15.48 -7.11
C GLN A 81 4.83 15.51 -6.33
N LEU A 82 4.79 15.83 -5.04
CA LEU A 82 5.97 15.80 -4.18
C LEU A 82 6.56 14.38 -4.11
N ARG A 83 5.72 13.37 -3.87
CA ARG A 83 6.17 11.96 -3.80
C ARG A 83 6.68 11.45 -5.14
N TYR A 84 6.08 11.83 -6.26
CA TYR A 84 6.56 11.45 -7.59
C TYR A 84 7.91 12.05 -7.92
N GLN A 85 8.14 13.32 -7.55
CA GLN A 85 9.44 13.96 -7.73
C GLN A 85 10.52 13.22 -6.95
N GLU A 86 10.28 12.93 -5.67
CA GLU A 86 11.22 12.14 -4.87
C GLU A 86 11.47 10.76 -5.48
N LEU A 87 10.42 10.05 -5.91
CA LEU A 87 10.60 8.75 -6.56
C LEU A 87 11.42 8.84 -7.86
N ALA A 88 11.28 9.93 -8.62
CA ALA A 88 12.09 10.18 -9.81
C ALA A 88 13.57 10.44 -9.47
N ASP A 89 13.83 11.22 -8.41
CA ASP A 89 15.19 11.58 -8.00
C ASP A 89 15.98 10.37 -7.47
N TYR A 90 15.30 9.42 -6.82
CA TYR A 90 15.94 8.23 -6.23
C TYR A 90 15.96 6.99 -7.14
N GLN A 91 15.59 7.09 -8.43
CA GLN A 91 15.54 5.93 -9.34
C GLN A 91 16.88 5.17 -9.45
N ALA A 92 18.01 5.86 -9.32
CA ALA A 92 19.34 5.26 -9.37
C ALA A 92 19.58 4.19 -8.29
N HIS A 93 18.86 4.25 -7.18
CA HIS A 93 18.97 3.28 -6.08
C HIS A 93 17.95 2.14 -6.19
N MET A 94 17.08 2.17 -7.19
CA MET A 94 16.00 1.20 -7.34
C MET A 94 16.42 0.03 -8.24
N PRO A 95 15.98 -1.20 -7.93
CA PRO A 95 16.08 -2.30 -8.88
C PRO A 95 15.30 -1.98 -10.17
N GLU A 96 15.77 -2.47 -11.32
CA GLU A 96 15.19 -2.18 -12.65
C GLU A 96 13.66 -2.37 -12.71
N LYS A 97 13.15 -3.45 -12.11
CA LYS A 97 11.71 -3.73 -12.05
C LYS A 97 10.92 -2.65 -11.30
N MET A 98 11.51 -2.07 -10.26
CA MET A 98 10.90 -0.99 -9.49
C MET A 98 10.91 0.30 -10.32
N VAL A 99 11.99 0.61 -11.05
CA VAL A 99 12.06 1.77 -11.96
C VAL A 99 10.92 1.73 -12.99
N ILE A 100 10.71 0.58 -13.63
CA ILE A 100 9.61 0.40 -14.62
C ILE A 100 8.25 0.64 -13.97
N MET A 101 8.05 0.18 -12.73
CA MET A 101 6.80 0.39 -11.99
C MET A 101 6.60 1.87 -11.64
N VAL A 102 7.63 2.52 -11.08
CA VAL A 102 7.61 3.93 -10.70
C VAL A 102 7.31 4.82 -11.91
N ASN A 103 7.95 4.59 -13.05
CA ASN A 103 7.67 5.36 -14.27
C ASN A 103 6.22 5.23 -14.73
N ARG A 104 5.62 4.04 -14.61
CA ARG A 104 4.19 3.84 -14.93
C ARG A 104 3.26 4.48 -13.91
N MET A 105 3.65 4.47 -12.64
CA MET A 105 2.91 5.09 -11.54
C MET A 105 2.84 6.61 -11.71
N ILE A 106 3.97 7.24 -12.01
CA ILE A 106 4.06 8.68 -12.27
C ILE A 106 3.28 9.04 -13.53
N ALA A 107 3.53 8.35 -14.65
CA ALA A 107 2.88 8.65 -15.92
C ALA A 107 1.34 8.44 -15.89
N GLY A 108 0.86 7.55 -15.03
CA GLY A 108 -0.57 7.26 -14.88
C GLY A 108 -1.24 7.96 -13.69
N ASP A 109 -0.52 8.81 -12.97
CA ASP A 109 -0.95 9.48 -11.73
C ASP A 109 -1.75 8.56 -10.77
N TRP A 110 -1.16 7.43 -10.39
CA TRP A 110 -1.90 6.39 -9.65
C TRP A 110 -2.42 6.88 -8.29
N LEU A 111 -1.63 7.66 -7.54
CA LEU A 111 -2.02 8.13 -6.21
C LEU A 111 -3.31 8.96 -6.26
N VAL A 112 -3.41 9.91 -7.20
CA VAL A 112 -4.63 10.70 -7.39
C VAL A 112 -5.72 9.82 -8.02
N GLY A 113 -5.36 8.96 -8.97
CA GLY A 113 -6.27 8.06 -9.67
C GLY A 113 -7.06 7.13 -8.73
N TYR A 114 -6.49 6.77 -7.58
CA TYR A 114 -7.19 5.99 -6.55
C TYR A 114 -8.43 6.67 -5.98
N GLN A 115 -8.66 7.97 -6.17
CA GLN A 115 -9.94 8.61 -5.79
C GLN A 115 -11.14 8.02 -6.55
N MET A 116 -10.92 7.48 -7.74
CA MET A 116 -11.99 6.97 -8.59
C MET A 116 -12.34 5.53 -8.21
N PRO A 117 -13.62 5.17 -7.96
CA PRO A 117 -14.00 3.79 -7.65
C PRO A 117 -13.62 2.78 -8.75
N SER A 118 -13.58 3.21 -10.01
CA SER A 118 -13.14 2.39 -11.15
C SER A 118 -11.67 1.96 -11.05
N SER A 119 -10.85 2.67 -10.29
CA SER A 119 -9.43 2.34 -10.06
C SER A 119 -9.26 0.99 -9.36
N ILE A 120 -10.19 0.61 -8.47
CA ILE A 120 -10.14 -0.66 -7.73
C ILE A 120 -10.08 -1.84 -8.70
N GLY A 121 -11.01 -1.90 -9.65
CA GLY A 121 -11.06 -2.96 -10.65
C GLY A 121 -9.83 -2.96 -11.56
N GLY A 122 -9.40 -1.77 -12.00
CA GLY A 122 -8.20 -1.62 -12.83
C GLY A 122 -6.93 -2.11 -12.12
N ALA A 123 -6.73 -1.71 -10.87
CA ALA A 123 -5.60 -2.08 -10.03
C ALA A 123 -5.60 -3.59 -9.74
N ILE A 124 -6.73 -4.16 -9.30
CA ILE A 124 -6.88 -5.60 -9.04
C ILE A 124 -6.52 -6.41 -10.28
N ASN A 125 -7.08 -6.04 -11.44
CA ASN A 125 -6.80 -6.74 -12.69
C ASN A 125 -5.35 -6.55 -13.13
N GLY A 126 -4.76 -5.38 -12.88
CA GLY A 126 -3.36 -5.09 -13.10
C GLY A 126 -2.44 -5.99 -12.28
N VAL A 127 -2.73 -6.16 -10.98
CA VAL A 127 -1.99 -7.08 -10.10
C VAL A 127 -2.15 -8.51 -10.56
N SER A 128 -3.39 -8.94 -10.86
CA SER A 128 -3.70 -10.29 -11.35
C SER A 128 -2.87 -10.68 -12.58
N ARG A 129 -2.68 -9.76 -13.54
CA ARG A 129 -1.83 -9.98 -14.74
C ARG A 129 -0.34 -10.13 -14.44
N ARG A 130 0.15 -9.59 -13.32
CA ARG A 130 1.58 -9.68 -12.94
C ARG A 130 1.91 -10.93 -12.14
N ILE A 131 0.90 -11.59 -11.58
CA ILE A 131 1.05 -12.88 -10.89
C ILE A 131 1.38 -13.94 -11.94
N ARG A 132 2.52 -14.63 -11.76
CA ARG A 132 3.08 -15.57 -12.75
C ARG A 132 2.29 -16.87 -12.91
N PHE A 133 1.43 -17.20 -11.95
CA PHE A 133 0.65 -18.43 -11.92
C PHE A 133 -0.85 -18.15 -12.12
N GLU A 134 -1.60 -19.18 -12.53
CA GLU A 134 -3.05 -19.07 -12.70
C GLU A 134 -3.72 -18.65 -11.39
N ASN A 135 -4.48 -17.55 -11.46
CA ASN A 135 -5.12 -16.96 -10.30
C ASN A 135 -6.56 -16.53 -10.60
N LYS A 136 -7.34 -16.33 -9.55
CA LYS A 136 -8.76 -15.92 -9.62
C LYS A 136 -8.97 -14.49 -9.08
N LEU A 137 -7.89 -13.70 -9.05
CA LEU A 137 -7.92 -12.32 -8.55
C LEU A 137 -8.63 -11.37 -9.53
N SER A 138 -8.47 -11.59 -10.83
CA SER A 138 -9.20 -10.82 -11.85
C SER A 138 -10.71 -10.83 -11.58
N GLY A 139 -11.32 -9.65 -11.72
CA GLY A 139 -12.75 -9.46 -11.46
C GLY A 139 -13.14 -9.44 -9.99
N ALA A 140 -12.21 -9.48 -9.02
CA ALA A 140 -12.55 -9.42 -7.59
C ALA A 140 -13.31 -8.15 -7.18
N ALA A 141 -13.21 -7.07 -7.96
CA ALA A 141 -14.03 -5.87 -7.77
C ALA A 141 -15.55 -6.18 -7.77
N GLN A 142 -16.01 -7.23 -8.45
CA GLN A 142 -17.42 -7.65 -8.42
C GLN A 142 -17.88 -8.14 -7.04
N GLU A 143 -16.96 -8.64 -6.20
CA GLU A 143 -17.24 -9.01 -4.81
C GLU A 143 -17.04 -7.83 -3.85
N VAL A 144 -16.07 -6.96 -4.15
CA VAL A 144 -15.75 -5.78 -3.33
C VAL A 144 -16.86 -4.72 -3.39
N MET A 145 -17.33 -4.37 -4.60
CA MET A 145 -18.23 -3.22 -4.76
C MET A 145 -19.55 -3.37 -3.97
N PRO A 146 -20.23 -4.52 -3.96
CA PRO A 146 -21.42 -4.72 -3.11
C PRO A 146 -21.11 -4.67 -1.60
N ALA A 147 -19.88 -4.98 -1.22
CA ALA A 147 -19.44 -5.01 0.17
C ALA A 147 -18.75 -3.71 0.64
N MET A 148 -18.71 -2.67 -0.20
CA MET A 148 -17.91 -1.44 0.05
C MET A 148 -18.17 -0.82 1.42
N ALA A 149 -19.41 -0.81 1.90
CA ALA A 149 -19.74 -0.29 3.23
C ALA A 149 -19.00 -1.01 4.38
N HIS A 150 -18.76 -2.31 4.27
CA HIS A 150 -17.99 -3.06 5.27
C HIS A 150 -16.50 -2.71 5.22
N TYR A 151 -15.95 -2.49 4.02
CA TYR A 151 -14.58 -2.01 3.86
C TYR A 151 -14.41 -0.60 4.44
N GLU A 152 -15.37 0.29 4.21
CA GLU A 152 -15.38 1.63 4.78
C GLU A 152 -15.42 1.62 6.32
N GLN A 153 -16.30 0.80 6.90
CA GLN A 153 -16.38 0.65 8.36
C GLN A 153 -15.07 0.11 8.95
N ALA A 154 -14.50 -0.93 8.33
CA ALA A 154 -13.23 -1.48 8.76
C ALA A 154 -12.10 -0.44 8.65
N PHE A 155 -12.05 0.32 7.56
CA PHE A 155 -11.05 1.36 7.33
C PHE A 155 -11.14 2.49 8.37
N VAL A 156 -12.34 3.01 8.63
CA VAL A 156 -12.53 4.09 9.63
C VAL A 156 -12.14 3.64 11.03
N ALA A 157 -12.36 2.37 11.38
CA ALA A 157 -11.92 1.82 12.67
C ALA A 157 -10.40 1.57 12.72
N PHE A 158 -9.82 1.05 11.64
CA PHE A 158 -8.42 0.61 11.57
C PHE A 158 -7.43 1.76 11.36
N PHE A 159 -7.72 2.69 10.45
CA PHE A 159 -6.72 3.64 9.96
C PHE A 159 -6.17 4.58 11.03
N PRO A 160 -6.96 5.11 11.98
CA PRO A 160 -6.42 5.89 13.10
C PRO A 160 -5.45 5.10 14.00
N GLU A 161 -5.72 3.80 14.21
CA GLU A 161 -4.80 2.92 14.95
C GLU A 161 -3.50 2.70 14.17
N LEU A 162 -3.59 2.55 12.84
CA LEU A 162 -2.41 2.46 11.98
C LEU A 162 -1.57 3.73 12.04
N MET A 163 -2.17 4.92 11.95
CA MET A 163 -1.43 6.20 12.05
C MET A 163 -0.66 6.29 13.38
N SER A 164 -1.33 5.96 14.48
CA SER A 164 -0.71 5.96 15.82
C SER A 164 0.45 4.97 15.91
N PHE A 165 0.29 3.78 15.35
CA PHE A 165 1.34 2.77 15.27
C PHE A 165 2.54 3.24 14.45
N VAL A 166 2.30 3.84 13.27
CA VAL A 166 3.36 4.34 12.38
C VAL A 166 4.18 5.44 13.04
N GLU A 167 3.55 6.38 13.73
CA GLU A 167 4.25 7.44 14.46
C GLU A 167 5.18 6.86 15.54
N GLN A 168 4.68 5.90 16.33
CA GLN A 168 5.46 5.24 17.39
C GLN A 168 6.62 4.41 16.83
N GLU A 169 6.37 3.64 15.76
CA GLU A 169 7.38 2.77 15.16
C GLU A 169 8.47 3.60 14.46
N ALA A 170 8.10 4.71 13.79
CA ALA A 170 9.05 5.61 13.16
C ALA A 170 10.00 6.26 14.19
N LEU A 171 9.47 6.68 15.34
CA LEU A 171 10.29 7.20 16.46
C LEU A 171 11.25 6.13 16.99
N THR A 172 10.73 4.93 17.25
CA THR A 172 11.52 3.79 17.76
C THR A 172 12.66 3.41 16.82
N LEU A 173 12.39 3.39 15.50
CA LEU A 173 13.40 3.13 14.49
C LEU A 173 14.44 4.27 14.44
N SER A 174 14.01 5.54 14.49
CA SER A 174 14.95 6.67 14.51
C SER A 174 15.91 6.59 15.71
N GLU A 175 15.40 6.27 16.91
CA GLU A 175 16.21 6.13 18.13
C GLU A 175 17.21 4.97 18.05
N ARG A 176 16.79 3.81 17.53
CA ARG A 176 17.68 2.65 17.35
C ARG A 176 18.87 2.91 16.44
N TYR A 177 18.70 3.74 15.42
CA TYR A 177 19.75 4.04 14.43
C TYR A 177 20.56 5.30 14.75
N LYS A 178 20.08 6.18 15.65
CA LYS A 178 20.91 7.25 16.24
C LYS A 178 21.97 6.74 17.23
N LEU A 179 21.79 5.52 17.76
CA LEU A 179 22.70 4.87 18.72
C LEU A 179 23.78 3.98 18.07
N ARG A 180 23.95 4.07 16.73
CA ARG A 180 24.94 3.29 15.97
C ARG A 180 25.93 4.17 15.25
#